data_AF-A0A1W9M462-F1
#
_entry.id   AF-A0A1W9M462-F1
#
_cell.length_a   1.000
_cell.length_b   1.000
_cell.length_c   1.000
_cell.angle_alpha   90.00
_cell.angle_beta   90.00
_cell.angle_gamma   90.00
#
_symmetry.space_group_name_H-M   'P 1'
#
loop_
_entity.id
_entity.type
_entity.pdbx_description
1 polymer ?
#
loop_
_entity_poly.entity_id
_entity_poly.type
_entity_poly.pdbx_seq_one_letter_code
_entity_poly.pdbx_strand_id
1 'polypeptide(L)'
;MIRLIMLIATGFGSGWLPVAPGTWGSLVGVLLWFPLRQVPPQTYPVVLVCLFFIGVFAAGSAEKILDRPDPKPVVIDEVVGQLITLAAAPAHPAVILTGFLLFRACDIWKPFPARWID
;
A
#
# COMPACT_ATOMS: atom_id res chain seq x y z
N MET A 1 -18.14 6.41 -10.10
CA MET A 1 -17.78 5.16 -9.41
C MET A 1 -16.45 4.59 -9.90
N ILE A 2 -16.29 4.23 -11.19
CA ILE A 2 -15.04 3.70 -11.77
C ILE A 2 -13.80 4.57 -11.45
N ARG A 3 -13.88 5.89 -11.66
CA ARG A 3 -12.76 6.81 -11.37
C ARG A 3 -12.28 6.74 -9.92
N LEU A 4 -13.19 6.62 -8.95
CA LEU A 4 -12.85 6.54 -7.53
C LEU A 4 -12.20 5.19 -7.21
N ILE A 5 -12.74 4.10 -7.74
CA ILE A 5 -12.17 2.75 -7.61
C ILE A 5 -10.73 2.75 -8.13
N MET A 6 -10.51 3.26 -9.35
CA MET A 6 -9.18 3.32 -9.95
C MET A 6 -8.24 4.23 -9.17
N LEU A 7 -8.72 5.36 -8.65
CA LEU A 7 -7.91 6.25 -7.81
C LEU A 7 -7.40 5.53 -6.56
N ILE A 8 -8.27 4.77 -5.89
CA ILE A 8 -7.90 4.00 -4.69
C ILE A 8 -6.96 2.85 -5.07
N ALA A 9 -7.36 2.01 -6.03
CA ALA A 9 -6.61 0.84 -6.44
C ALA A 9 -5.19 1.19 -6.90
N THR A 10 -5.01 2.35 -7.55
CA THR A 10 -3.71 2.79 -8.07
C THR A 10 -2.93 3.68 -7.12
N GLY A 11 -3.36 3.81 -5.85
CA GLY A 11 -2.70 4.67 -4.86
C GLY A 11 -2.59 6.12 -5.32
N PHE A 12 -3.73 6.76 -5.63
CA PHE A 12 -3.81 8.12 -6.17
C PHE A 12 -3.15 8.29 -7.56
N GLY A 13 -3.16 7.24 -8.37
CA GLY A 13 -2.56 7.25 -9.71
C GLY A 13 -1.06 6.96 -9.73
N SER A 14 -0.43 6.74 -8.58
CA SER A 14 0.99 6.42 -8.46
C SER A 14 1.37 5.12 -9.18
N GLY A 15 0.46 4.13 -9.24
CA GLY A 15 0.68 2.89 -9.98
C GLY A 15 0.81 3.06 -11.50
N TRP A 16 0.47 4.23 -12.06
CA TRP A 16 0.71 4.54 -13.48
C TRP A 16 2.09 5.13 -13.74
N LEU A 17 2.86 5.47 -12.70
CA LEU A 17 4.19 6.02 -12.86
C LEU A 17 5.15 4.97 -13.45
N PRO A 18 6.11 5.41 -14.28
CA PRO A 18 7.01 4.51 -14.98
C PRO A 18 7.96 3.84 -13.99
N VAL A 19 8.37 2.61 -14.34
CA VAL A 19 9.39 1.81 -13.64
C VAL A 19 8.98 1.45 -12.19
N ALA A 20 8.78 0.15 -11.94
CA ALA A 20 8.47 -0.41 -10.61
C ALA A 20 7.30 0.32 -9.88
N PRO A 21 6.06 0.24 -10.39
CA PRO A 21 4.89 0.96 -9.86
C PRO A 21 4.67 0.77 -8.34
N GLY A 22 4.95 -0.41 -7.79
CA GLY A 22 4.88 -0.66 -6.34
C GLY A 22 5.81 0.22 -5.49
N THR A 23 6.90 0.75 -6.06
CA THR A 23 7.77 1.74 -5.39
C THR A 23 7.05 3.07 -5.21
N TRP A 24 6.29 3.50 -6.22
CA TRP A 24 5.50 4.72 -6.17
C TRP A 24 4.29 4.57 -5.24
N GLY A 25 3.61 3.43 -5.27
CA GLY A 25 2.58 3.08 -4.29
C GLY A 25 3.12 3.07 -2.86
N SER A 26 4.30 2.47 -2.66
CA SER A 26 4.96 2.49 -1.36
C SER A 26 5.29 3.91 -0.87
N LEU A 27 5.77 4.78 -1.77
CA LEU A 27 6.06 6.16 -1.42
C LEU A 27 4.78 6.90 -1.01
N VAL A 28 3.66 6.67 -1.69
CA VAL A 28 2.35 7.18 -1.28
C VAL A 28 1.98 6.69 0.12
N GLY A 29 2.21 5.41 0.44
CA GLY A 29 2.03 4.88 1.80
C GLY A 29 2.83 5.64 2.86
N VAL A 30 4.12 5.92 2.61
CA VAL A 30 4.95 6.74 3.51
C VAL A 30 4.42 8.17 3.64
N LEU A 31 3.98 8.79 2.54
CA LEU A 31 3.42 10.13 2.57
C LEU A 31 2.12 10.20 3.37
N LEU A 32 1.25 9.21 3.22
CA LEU A 32 0.00 9.08 3.99
C LEU A 32 0.23 8.75 5.46
N TRP A 33 1.36 8.11 5.78
CA TRP A 33 1.71 7.81 7.17
C TRP A 33 1.91 9.06 8.03
N PHE A 34 2.50 10.14 7.48
CA PHE A 34 2.77 11.38 8.23
C PHE A 34 1.55 12.03 8.89
N PRO A 35 0.40 12.22 8.21
CA PRO A 35 -0.82 12.69 8.86
C PRO A 35 -1.45 11.59 9.72
N LEU A 36 -1.42 10.32 9.28
CA LEU A 36 -2.07 9.23 10.02
C LEU A 36 -1.42 8.94 11.37
N ARG A 37 -0.10 9.11 11.52
CA ARG A 37 0.57 8.92 12.83
C ARG A 37 0.14 9.92 13.92
N GLN A 38 -0.59 10.98 13.56
CA GLN A 38 -1.12 11.96 14.52
C GLN A 38 -2.48 11.54 15.10
N VAL A 39 -3.12 10.52 14.53
CA VAL A 39 -4.38 9.99 15.08
C VAL A 39 -4.10 9.25 16.40
N PRO A 40 -5.11 9.12 17.29
CA PRO A 40 -4.93 8.35 18.51
C PRO A 40 -4.45 6.93 18.21
N PRO A 41 -3.48 6.38 18.97
CA PRO A 41 -2.94 5.03 18.72
C PRO A 41 -4.00 3.94 18.69
N GLN A 42 -5.10 4.11 19.41
CA GLN A 42 -6.24 3.17 19.43
C GLN A 42 -7.07 3.22 18.14
N THR A 43 -7.05 4.36 17.44
CA THR A 43 -7.81 4.58 16.20
C THR A 43 -7.02 4.12 14.97
N TYR A 44 -5.68 4.19 15.01
CA TYR A 44 -4.83 3.83 13.87
C TYR A 44 -5.09 2.41 13.32
N PRO A 45 -5.22 1.35 14.16
CA PRO A 45 -5.55 0.00 13.67
C PRO A 45 -6.92 -0.07 12.99
N VAL A 46 -7.92 0.69 13.49
CA VAL A 46 -9.25 0.74 12.88
C VAL A 46 -9.17 1.33 11.48
N VAL A 47 -8.40 2.41 11.30
CA VAL A 47 -8.14 3.01 9.98
C VAL A 47 -7.46 2.00 9.05
N LEU A 48 -6.43 1.28 9.52
CA LEU A 48 -5.77 0.26 8.71
C LEU A 48 -6.73 -0.84 8.25
N VAL A 49 -7.57 -1.35 9.15
CA VAL A 49 -8.56 -2.39 8.83
C VAL A 49 -9.56 -1.87 7.79
N CYS A 50 -10.05 -0.64 7.94
CA CYS A 50 -10.93 -0.02 6.95
C CYS A 50 -10.24 0.12 5.58
N LEU A 51 -9.00 0.63 5.55
CA LEU A 51 -8.22 0.78 4.33
C LEU A 51 -7.92 -0.57 3.66
N PHE A 52 -7.65 -1.61 4.44
CA PHE A 52 -7.46 -2.97 3.93
C PHE A 52 -8.70 -3.46 3.18
N PHE A 53 -9.89 -3.43 3.80
CA PHE A 53 -11.11 -3.89 3.13
C PHE A 53 -11.50 -3.04 1.92
N ILE A 54 -11.33 -1.70 2.02
CA ILE A 54 -11.54 -0.79 0.89
C ILE A 54 -10.57 -1.12 -0.24
N GLY A 55 -9.30 -1.39 0.09
CA GLY A 55 -8.25 -1.75 -0.86
C GLY A 55 -8.54 -3.07 -1.56
N VAL A 56 -8.93 -4.12 -0.84
CA VAL A 56 -9.33 -5.42 -1.42
C VAL A 56 -10.50 -5.24 -2.39
N PHE A 57 -11.53 -4.47 -2.00
CA PHE A 57 -12.66 -4.19 -2.89
C PHE A 57 -12.24 -3.40 -4.14
N ALA A 58 -11.38 -2.39 -3.96
CA ALA A 58 -10.91 -1.56 -5.06
C ALA A 58 -10.01 -2.34 -6.03
N ALA A 59 -9.10 -3.17 -5.52
CA ALA A 59 -8.23 -4.03 -6.31
C ALA A 59 -9.05 -5.02 -7.15
N GLY A 60 -9.92 -5.81 -6.52
CA GLY A 60 -10.76 -6.78 -7.25
C GLY A 60 -11.75 -6.13 -8.23
N SER A 61 -12.14 -4.88 -7.98
CA SER A 61 -12.92 -4.10 -8.94
C SER A 61 -12.05 -3.59 -10.10
N ALA A 62 -10.82 -3.17 -9.82
CA ALA A 62 -9.86 -2.71 -10.84
C ALA A 62 -9.46 -3.82 -11.80
N GLU A 63 -9.30 -5.06 -11.32
CA GLU A 63 -9.07 -6.23 -12.19
C GLU A 63 -10.17 -6.39 -13.25
N LYS A 64 -11.44 -6.23 -12.84
CA LYS A 64 -12.60 -6.29 -13.74
C LYS A 64 -12.68 -5.10 -14.69
N ILE A 65 -12.29 -3.91 -14.22
CA ILE A 65 -12.30 -2.68 -15.03
C ILE A 65 -11.19 -2.71 -16.09
N LEU A 66 -10.02 -3.24 -15.74
CA LEU A 66 -8.86 -3.34 -16.63
C LEU A 66 -8.85 -4.62 -17.46
N ASP A 67 -9.82 -5.52 -17.23
CA ASP A 67 -9.94 -6.83 -17.88
C ASP A 67 -8.63 -7.63 -17.85
N ARG A 68 -7.98 -7.62 -16.68
CA ARG A 68 -6.67 -8.25 -16.48
C ARG A 68 -6.53 -8.71 -15.03
N PRO A 69 -6.12 -9.97 -14.79
CA PRO A 69 -5.74 -10.41 -13.45
C PRO A 69 -4.46 -9.71 -13.01
N ASP A 70 -4.39 -9.30 -11.74
CA ASP A 70 -3.26 -8.60 -11.14
C ASP A 70 -2.62 -7.49 -12.02
N PRO A 71 -3.38 -6.43 -12.37
CA PRO A 71 -2.85 -5.36 -13.18
C PRO A 71 -1.74 -4.62 -12.44
N LYS A 72 -0.55 -4.51 -13.06
CA LYS A 72 0.60 -3.75 -12.53
C LYS A 72 0.31 -2.37 -11.92
N PRO A 73 -0.67 -1.57 -12.42
CA PRO A 73 -0.99 -0.27 -11.81
C PRO A 73 -1.78 -0.34 -10.50
N VAL A 74 -2.32 -1.51 -10.13
CA VAL A 74 -2.95 -1.71 -8.83
C VAL A 74 -1.84 -1.84 -7.80
N VAL A 75 -1.76 -0.86 -6.88
CA VAL A 75 -0.67 -0.73 -5.90
C VAL A 75 -1.16 -0.37 -4.49
N ILE A 76 -2.44 -0.66 -4.22
CA ILE A 76 -3.10 -0.30 -2.95
C ILE A 76 -2.59 -1.16 -1.80
N ASP A 77 -2.15 -2.39 -2.09
CA ASP A 77 -1.48 -3.30 -1.18
C ASP A 77 -0.11 -2.76 -0.74
N GLU A 78 0.68 -2.12 -1.61
CA GLU A 78 1.92 -1.46 -1.17
C GLU A 78 1.66 -0.23 -0.29
N VAL A 79 0.62 0.55 -0.62
CA VAL A 79 0.21 1.70 0.21
C VAL A 79 -0.14 1.21 1.63
N VAL A 80 -1.03 0.22 1.73
CA VAL A 80 -1.49 -0.32 3.03
C VAL A 80 -0.35 -1.04 3.75
N GLY A 81 0.49 -1.78 3.04
CA GLY A 81 1.65 -2.48 3.59
C GLY A 81 2.69 -1.55 4.22
N GLN A 82 2.96 -0.39 3.60
CA GLN A 82 3.81 0.64 4.19
C GLN A 82 3.20 1.27 5.43
N LEU A 83 1.89 1.55 5.41
CA LEU A 83 1.17 2.08 6.59
C LEU A 83 1.21 1.09 7.77
N ILE A 84 1.15 -0.22 7.52
CA ILE A 84 1.33 -1.27 8.53
C ILE A 84 2.78 -1.26 9.02
N THR A 85 3.75 -1.30 8.11
CA THR A 85 5.19 -1.36 8.42
C THR A 85 5.63 -0.21 9.34
N LEU A 86 5.09 0.99 9.11
CA LEU A 86 5.44 2.19 9.87
C LEU A 86 4.50 2.47 11.05
N ALA A 87 3.50 1.64 11.33
CA ALA A 87 2.43 1.93 12.30
C ALA A 87 2.94 2.38 13.69
N ALA A 88 4.01 1.75 14.19
CA ALA A 88 4.63 2.07 15.47
C ALA A 88 6.05 2.66 15.33
N ALA A 89 6.45 3.03 14.10
CA ALA A 89 7.79 3.53 13.85
C ALA A 89 7.97 4.95 14.42
N PRO A 90 9.10 5.26 15.07
CA PRO A 90 9.45 6.65 15.37
C PRO A 90 9.65 7.43 14.06
N ALA A 91 9.29 8.71 14.05
CA ALA A 91 9.49 9.60 12.90
C ALA A 91 10.94 10.10 12.80
N HIS A 92 11.84 9.14 12.61
CA HIS A 92 13.24 9.37 12.33
C HIS A 92 13.53 8.98 10.87
N PRO A 93 14.19 9.83 10.06
CA PRO A 93 14.40 9.57 8.64
C PRO A 93 15.04 8.20 8.35
N ALA A 94 16.02 7.79 9.14
CA ALA A 94 16.66 6.49 8.97
C ALA A 94 15.70 5.32 9.22
N VAL A 95 14.77 5.44 10.17
CA VAL A 95 13.79 4.38 10.48
C VAL A 95 12.73 4.31 9.39
N ILE A 96 12.28 5.46 8.89
CA ILE A 96 11.33 5.53 7.76
C ILE A 96 11.95 4.89 6.52
N LEU A 97 13.19 5.26 6.19
CA LEU A 97 13.92 4.67 5.05
C LEU A 97 14.14 3.17 5.24
N THR A 98 14.51 2.73 6.43
CA THR A 98 14.70 1.31 6.74
C THR A 98 13.40 0.54 6.60
N GLY A 99 12.29 1.05 7.15
CA GLY A 99 10.97 0.45 7.01
C GLY A 99 10.54 0.36 5.55
N PHE A 100 10.74 1.43 4.78
CA PHE A 100 10.44 1.46 3.35
C PHE A 100 11.21 0.35 2.60
N LEU A 101 12.53 0.28 2.80
CA LEU A 101 13.39 -0.68 2.12
C LEU A 101 13.10 -2.12 2.55
N LEU A 102 12.91 -2.36 3.85
CA LEU A 102 12.57 -3.69 4.37
C LEU A 102 11.22 -4.17 3.84
N PHE A 103 10.21 -3.31 3.82
CA PHE A 103 8.92 -3.65 3.22
C PHE A 103 9.09 -4.03 1.75
N ARG A 104 9.75 -3.19 0.94
CA ARG A 104 9.96 -3.49 -0.49
C ARG A 104 10.75 -4.78 -0.68
N ALA A 105 11.78 -5.02 0.13
CA ALA A 105 12.56 -6.25 0.04
C ALA A 105 11.72 -7.48 0.36
N CYS A 106 10.91 -7.44 1.43
CA CYS A 106 10.03 -8.54 1.81
C CYS A 106 8.88 -8.76 0.80
N ASP A 107 8.32 -7.69 0.25
CA ASP A 107 7.24 -7.74 -0.74
C ASP A 107 7.72 -8.34 -2.08
N ILE A 108 8.92 -7.96 -2.53
CA ILE A 108 9.52 -8.50 -3.76
C ILE A 108 10.01 -9.94 -3.55
N TRP A 109 10.66 -10.22 -2.42
CA TRP A 109 11.27 -11.53 -2.18
C TRP A 109 10.25 -12.58 -1.72
N LYS A 110 9.17 -12.16 -1.06
CA LYS A 110 8.14 -13.01 -0.44
C LYS A 110 8.78 -14.14 0.40
N PRO A 111 9.51 -13.82 1.49
CA PRO A 111 10.16 -14.84 2.31
C PRO A 111 9.13 -15.83 2.87
N PHE A 112 9.56 -17.06 3.14
CA PHE A 112 8.68 -18.06 3.74
C PHE A 112 8.06 -17.54 5.07
N PRO A 113 6.72 -17.68 5.28
CA PRO A 113 5.74 -18.44 4.50
C PRO A 113 4.97 -17.63 3.43
N ALA A 114 5.26 -16.35 3.22
CA ALA A 114 4.48 -15.47 2.32
C ALA A 114 4.36 -16.02 0.88
N ARG A 115 5.45 -16.57 0.32
CA ARG A 115 5.45 -17.20 -1.02
C ARG A 115 4.50 -18.39 -1.23
N TRP A 116 3.85 -18.91 -0.18
CA TRP A 116 2.85 -19.99 -0.32
C TRP A 116 1.48 -19.48 -0.79
N ILE A 117 1.27 -18.16 -0.75
CA ILE A 117 0.01 -17.51 -1.08
C ILE A 117 0.36 -16.43 -2.11
N ASP A 118 0.02 -16.66 -3.38
CA ASP A 118 0.11 -15.69 -4.48
C ASP A 118 -1.11 -15.86 -5.40
#